data_AF-A0AAW9NKJ3-F1
#
_entry.id   AF-A0AAW9NKJ3-F1
#
_cell.length_a   1.000
_cell.length_b   1.000
_cell.length_c   1.000
_cell.angle_alpha   90.00
_cell.angle_beta   90.00
_cell.angle_gamma   90.00
#
_symmetry.space_group_name_H-M   'P 1'
#
loop_
_entity.id
_entity.type
_entity.pdbx_description
1 polymer ?
#
loop_
_entity_poly.entity_id
_entity_poly.type
_entity_poly.pdbx_seq_one_letter_code
_entity_poly.pdbx_strand_id
1 'polypeptide(L)'
;MVRNSWMLAVLLILTGCTATTEVEEALVSEETIVDEPSLDELLQDKRYVRQVYGELFTANSPDELENILAKQLTQFDQQIGLVYKGQNLSPEDVEALLQKLRINHDMIGGTLFYYEFAVVPIEQGVFLDLFSRFTTNKMEMASILPKRDALLTSLQLEGKSEPEKLEIIHRAIIEGMDYNFEYDDLVTDHSPAGFFLYGSGVCQAYASAMHMLLVEAGFEAKLVYGELKSAIVNDTKHIWNLVKVDGKWRHVDATSNDRGAGFDNQVSKVYFMLTDEQLEATHIWNQKDYPKADQ
;
A
#
# COMPACT_ATOMS: atom_id res chain seq x y z
N MET A 1 9.69 -7.28 38.89
CA MET A 1 10.06 -5.94 38.39
C MET A 1 8.90 -5.56 37.49
N VAL A 2 8.02 -4.65 37.91
CA VAL A 2 6.81 -4.30 37.14
C VAL A 2 7.27 -3.67 35.82
N ARG A 3 7.01 -4.33 34.70
CA ARG A 3 7.16 -3.72 33.38
C ARG A 3 5.79 -3.16 33.01
N ASN A 4 5.73 -1.87 32.73
CA ASN A 4 4.57 -1.31 32.05
C ASN A 4 4.52 -1.87 30.62
N SER A 5 3.34 -1.71 30.00
CA SER A 5 3.12 -1.71 28.55
C SER A 5 2.51 -2.99 27.99
N TRP A 6 1.18 -3.09 28.14
CA TRP A 6 0.38 -3.31 26.95
C TRP A 6 0.23 -1.98 26.25
N MET A 7 0.29 -1.95 24.93
CA MET A 7 -0.18 -0.83 24.14
C MET A 7 -0.94 -1.45 22.98
N LEU A 8 -2.26 -1.30 23.02
CA LEU A 8 -3.08 -1.46 21.84
C LEU A 8 -2.87 -0.18 21.03
N ALA A 9 -2.17 -0.29 19.91
CA ALA A 9 -2.06 0.78 18.94
C ALA A 9 -3.04 0.49 17.82
N VAL A 10 -4.11 1.29 17.75
CA VAL A 10 -5.04 1.26 16.62
C VAL A 10 -4.66 2.42 15.70
N LEU A 11 -4.19 2.10 14.50
CA LEU A 11 -3.86 3.10 13.49
C LEU A 11 -4.74 2.94 12.26
N LEU A 12 -5.75 3.80 12.18
CA LEU A 12 -6.57 3.95 10.99
C LEU A 12 -5.78 4.76 9.96
N ILE A 13 -5.29 4.09 8.91
CA ILE A 13 -4.65 4.77 7.78
C ILE A 13 -5.48 4.61 6.53
N LEU A 14 -6.42 5.54 6.38
CA LEU A 14 -7.20 5.65 5.17
C LEU A 14 -6.31 5.80 3.93
N THR A 15 -6.63 4.95 2.95
CA THR A 15 -5.96 4.87 1.66
C THR A 15 -5.95 6.18 0.90
N GLY A 16 -4.99 6.31 -0.03
CA GLY A 16 -4.61 7.55 -0.70
C GLY A 16 -5.68 8.27 -1.53
N CYS A 17 -6.94 7.86 -1.54
CA CYS A 17 -8.03 8.56 -2.25
C CYS A 17 -9.31 8.74 -1.40
N THR A 18 -9.38 8.21 -0.17
CA THR A 18 -10.57 8.40 0.68
C THR A 18 -10.49 9.75 1.39
N ALA A 19 -11.37 10.66 1.01
CA ALA A 19 -11.58 11.93 1.73
C ALA A 19 -12.09 11.65 3.15
N THR A 20 -11.52 12.36 4.14
CA THR A 20 -11.81 12.26 5.59
C THR A 20 -11.40 10.91 6.16
N THR A 21 -10.37 10.79 7.00
CA THR A 21 -10.14 11.43 8.29
C THR A 21 -8.64 11.55 8.56
N GLU A 22 -8.30 12.44 9.50
CA GLU A 22 -7.03 12.39 10.21
C GLU A 22 -6.69 10.95 10.63
N VAL A 23 -5.39 10.64 10.75
CA VAL A 23 -4.95 9.49 11.53
C VAL A 23 -5.46 9.73 12.95
N GLU A 24 -6.65 9.23 13.28
CA GLU A 24 -7.07 9.12 14.66
C GLU A 24 -6.19 8.05 15.28
N GLU A 25 -5.13 8.47 15.98
CA GLU A 25 -4.50 7.67 17.02
C GLU A 25 -5.59 7.35 18.05
N ALA A 26 -6.27 6.21 17.89
CA ALA A 26 -7.30 5.79 18.82
C ALA A 26 -6.65 5.01 19.97
N LEU A 27 -6.79 5.59 21.17
CA LEU A 27 -6.60 4.98 22.50
C LEU A 27 -5.45 3.97 22.63
N VAL A 28 -4.26 4.50 22.93
CA VAL A 28 -3.23 3.75 23.64
C VAL A 28 -3.75 3.42 25.04
N SER A 29 -4.30 2.22 25.21
CA SER A 29 -4.61 1.70 26.55
C SER A 29 -3.37 1.05 27.13
N GLU A 30 -2.71 1.72 28.08
CA GLU A 30 -1.69 1.10 28.91
C GLU A 30 -2.33 0.35 30.07
N GLU A 31 -2.27 -0.99 30.05
CA GLU A 31 -2.50 -1.81 31.24
C GLU A 31 -1.16 -2.19 31.88
N THR A 32 -1.17 -2.38 33.21
CA THR A 32 -0.01 -2.87 33.94
C THR A 32 -0.08 -4.39 34.04
N ILE A 33 0.89 -5.11 33.45
CA ILE A 33 1.05 -6.55 33.67
C ILE A 33 1.74 -6.77 35.00
N VAL A 34 1.11 -7.51 35.90
CA VAL A 34 1.72 -7.89 37.18
C VAL A 34 2.60 -9.14 37.02
N ASP A 35 2.17 -10.11 36.20
CA ASP A 35 2.92 -11.33 35.84
C ASP A 35 2.82 -11.60 34.32
N GLU A 36 3.96 -11.79 33.64
CA GLU A 36 4.02 -12.07 32.19
C GLU A 36 3.41 -13.46 31.90
N PRO A 37 2.38 -13.58 31.05
CA PRO A 37 1.74 -14.87 30.78
C PRO A 37 2.63 -15.76 29.90
N SER A 38 2.45 -17.07 30.01
CA SER A 38 2.91 -18.00 28.99
C SER A 38 2.12 -17.79 27.68
N LEU A 39 2.68 -18.25 26.55
CA LEU A 39 1.98 -18.15 25.27
C LEU A 39 0.64 -18.92 25.29
N ASP A 40 0.59 -20.08 25.95
CA ASP A 40 -0.63 -20.89 26.03
C ASP A 40 -1.73 -20.20 26.87
N GLU A 41 -1.35 -19.53 27.96
CA GLU A 41 -2.29 -18.72 28.76
C GLU A 41 -2.80 -17.52 27.96
N LEU A 42 -1.92 -16.85 27.22
CA LEU A 42 -2.29 -15.72 26.37
C LEU A 42 -3.28 -16.13 25.27
N LEU A 43 -3.04 -17.24 24.58
CA LEU A 43 -3.90 -17.76 23.50
C LEU A 43 -5.29 -18.21 23.99
N GLN A 44 -5.45 -18.53 25.27
CA GLN A 44 -6.74 -18.88 25.87
C GLN A 44 -7.50 -17.64 26.36
N ASP A 45 -6.83 -16.51 26.49
CA ASP A 45 -7.43 -15.29 27.01
C ASP A 45 -8.12 -14.49 25.90
N LYS A 46 -9.45 -14.51 25.94
CA LYS A 46 -10.31 -13.78 24.99
C LYS A 46 -10.17 -12.26 25.06
N ARG A 47 -9.50 -11.73 26.09
CA ARG A 47 -9.17 -10.30 26.18
C ARG A 47 -8.03 -9.93 25.24
N TYR A 48 -7.11 -10.87 24.97
CA TYR A 48 -5.85 -10.59 24.30
C TYR A 48 -5.75 -11.18 22.90
N VAL A 49 -6.47 -12.27 22.62
CA VAL A 49 -6.31 -13.01 21.37
C VAL A 49 -7.58 -13.01 20.53
N ARG A 50 -7.46 -12.43 19.33
CA ARG A 50 -8.42 -12.61 18.24
C ARG A 50 -8.31 -14.07 17.79
N GLN A 51 -9.31 -14.87 18.14
CA GLN A 51 -9.25 -16.35 18.22
C GLN A 51 -8.89 -17.14 16.94
N VAL A 52 -8.41 -16.51 15.85
CA VAL A 52 -8.18 -17.19 14.58
C VAL A 52 -6.80 -16.84 14.01
N TYR A 53 -5.74 -17.40 14.61
CA TYR A 53 -4.45 -17.50 13.93
C TYR A 53 -4.41 -18.75 13.07
N GLY A 54 -3.85 -18.64 11.87
CA GLY A 54 -3.47 -19.82 11.07
C GLY A 54 -2.21 -20.45 11.66
N GLU A 55 -1.05 -19.97 11.21
CA GLU A 55 0.27 -20.31 11.73
C GLU A 55 0.75 -19.21 12.70
N LEU A 56 1.43 -19.60 13.79
CA LEU A 56 2.15 -18.66 14.64
C LEU A 56 3.62 -18.59 14.21
N PHE A 57 4.08 -17.38 13.95
CA PHE A 57 5.44 -17.15 13.50
C PHE A 57 6.40 -16.96 14.67
N THR A 58 7.70 -17.14 14.42
CA THR A 58 8.76 -16.79 15.38
C THR A 58 9.87 -16.03 14.67
N ALA A 59 10.29 -14.92 15.24
CA ALA A 59 11.42 -14.12 14.78
C ALA A 59 12.45 -13.97 15.89
N ASN A 60 13.72 -14.19 15.58
CA ASN A 60 14.84 -14.12 16.54
C ASN A 60 15.67 -12.84 16.40
N SER A 61 15.41 -12.03 15.36
CA SER A 61 16.10 -10.78 15.08
C SER A 61 15.17 -9.76 14.40
N PRO A 62 15.51 -8.46 14.41
CA PRO A 62 14.75 -7.44 13.68
C PRO A 62 14.61 -7.76 12.18
N ASP A 63 15.65 -8.30 11.55
CA ASP A 63 15.61 -8.68 10.13
C ASP A 63 14.64 -9.85 9.87
N GLU A 64 14.59 -10.85 10.77
CA GLU A 64 13.61 -11.94 10.67
C GLU A 64 12.18 -11.41 10.85
N LEU A 65 11.96 -10.49 11.79
CA LEU A 65 10.67 -9.84 12.01
C LEU A 65 10.20 -9.09 10.76
N GLU A 66 11.06 -8.24 10.19
CA GLU A 66 10.78 -7.49 8.97
C GLU A 66 10.43 -8.42 7.80
N ASN A 67 11.22 -9.48 7.59
CA ASN A 67 10.99 -10.42 6.49
C ASN A 67 9.67 -11.19 6.65
N ILE A 68 9.31 -11.60 7.87
CA ILE A 68 8.03 -12.28 8.12
C ILE A 68 6.87 -11.32 7.85
N LEU A 69 6.90 -10.10 8.41
CA LEU A 69 5.84 -9.12 8.19
C LEU A 69 5.71 -8.75 6.71
N ALA A 70 6.82 -8.48 6.02
CA ALA A 70 6.81 -8.21 4.59
C ALA A 70 6.15 -9.35 3.81
N LYS A 71 6.53 -10.61 4.09
CA LYS A 71 5.96 -11.79 3.42
C LYS A 71 4.47 -11.98 3.70
N GLN A 72 4.02 -11.79 4.94
CA GLN A 72 2.61 -12.01 5.30
C GLN A 72 1.71 -10.88 4.79
N LEU A 73 2.16 -9.63 4.90
CA LEU A 73 1.39 -8.48 4.41
C LEU A 73 1.27 -8.47 2.87
N THR A 74 2.30 -8.92 2.15
CA THR A 74 2.23 -9.08 0.68
C THR A 74 1.34 -10.24 0.24
N GLN A 75 1.10 -11.18 1.14
CA GLN A 75 0.13 -12.23 0.97
C GLN A 75 -1.28 -11.78 1.38
N PHE A 76 -1.48 -10.55 1.88
CA PHE A 76 -2.77 -10.06 2.37
C PHE A 76 -3.31 -10.88 3.56
N ASP A 77 -2.41 -11.46 4.37
CA ASP A 77 -2.80 -12.14 5.59
C ASP A 77 -3.28 -11.11 6.62
N GLN A 78 -4.57 -11.20 6.98
CA GLN A 78 -5.23 -10.21 7.82
C GLN A 78 -4.91 -10.38 9.30
N GLN A 79 -4.49 -11.56 9.73
CA GLN A 79 -4.19 -11.84 11.14
C GLN A 79 -2.83 -12.52 11.24
N ILE A 80 -1.88 -11.85 11.88
CA ILE A 80 -0.51 -12.32 12.07
C ILE A 80 -0.24 -12.38 13.58
N GLY A 81 -0.02 -13.59 14.09
CA GLY A 81 0.48 -13.81 15.45
C GLY A 81 1.95 -14.20 15.38
N LEU A 82 2.82 -13.48 16.08
CA LEU A 82 4.26 -13.68 16.02
C LEU A 82 4.90 -13.61 17.41
N VAL A 83 5.79 -14.55 17.71
CA VAL A 83 6.66 -14.49 18.89
C VAL A 83 8.03 -13.93 18.50
N TYR A 84 8.37 -12.76 19.01
CA TYR A 84 9.66 -12.12 18.85
C TYR A 84 10.57 -12.45 20.04
N LYS A 85 11.71 -13.09 19.76
CA LYS A 85 12.72 -13.50 20.75
C LYS A 85 13.96 -12.61 20.76
N GLY A 86 13.99 -11.57 19.94
CA GLY A 86 15.06 -10.57 19.98
C GLY A 86 14.96 -9.67 21.24
N GLN A 87 15.94 -8.80 21.42
CA GLN A 87 15.88 -7.82 22.52
C GLN A 87 14.84 -6.76 22.21
N ASN A 88 14.01 -6.42 23.21
CA ASN A 88 13.05 -5.30 23.27
C ASN A 88 12.35 -4.97 21.94
N LEU A 89 11.04 -5.24 21.88
CA LEU A 89 10.17 -4.75 20.82
C LEU A 89 9.16 -3.81 21.45
N SER A 90 9.26 -2.50 21.18
CA SER A 90 8.26 -1.54 21.62
C SER A 90 7.17 -1.38 20.55
N PRO A 91 6.01 -0.82 20.91
CA PRO A 91 4.99 -0.44 19.94
C PRO A 91 5.49 0.55 18.88
N GLU A 92 6.33 1.52 19.26
CA GLU A 92 6.94 2.48 18.34
C GLU A 92 7.89 1.80 17.33
N ASP A 93 8.60 0.75 17.76
CA ASP A 93 9.43 -0.05 16.86
C ASP A 93 8.58 -0.77 15.80
N VAL A 94 7.43 -1.33 16.21
CA VAL A 94 6.48 -1.99 15.30
C VAL A 94 5.87 -0.98 14.33
N GLU A 95 5.45 0.18 14.81
CA GLU A 95 4.89 1.26 13.99
C GLU A 95 5.91 1.74 12.93
N ALA A 96 7.14 2.03 13.35
CA ALA A 96 8.21 2.44 12.43
C ALA A 96 8.50 1.37 11.37
N LEU A 97 8.45 0.08 11.76
CA LEU A 97 8.62 -1.04 10.83
C LEU A 97 7.46 -1.14 9.83
N LEU A 98 6.21 -1.01 10.27
CA LEU A 98 5.04 -1.03 9.37
C LEU A 98 5.06 0.15 8.39
N GLN A 99 5.44 1.35 8.83
CA GLN A 99 5.65 2.50 7.96
C GLN A 99 6.76 2.25 6.94
N LYS A 100 7.90 1.70 7.37
CA LYS A 100 9.00 1.31 6.47
C LYS A 100 8.55 0.32 5.41
N LEU A 101 7.79 -0.71 5.80
CA LEU A 101 7.27 -1.72 4.89
C LEU A 101 6.31 -1.12 3.86
N ARG A 102 5.44 -0.19 4.30
CA ARG A 102 4.51 0.51 3.42
C ARG A 102 5.21 1.34 2.34
N ILE A 103 6.32 1.99 2.69
CA ILE A 103 7.11 2.82 1.76
C ILE A 103 7.96 1.97 0.81
N ASN A 104 8.54 0.88 1.32
CA ASN A 104 9.51 0.09 0.56
C ASN A 104 8.90 -1.07 -0.22
N HIS A 105 7.66 -1.44 0.07
CA HIS A 105 6.97 -2.54 -0.59
C HIS A 105 5.70 -2.02 -1.26
N ASP A 106 5.77 -1.77 -2.57
CA ASP A 106 4.70 -1.10 -3.32
C ASP A 106 3.34 -1.81 -3.18
N MET A 107 3.30 -3.14 -3.18
CA MET A 107 2.04 -3.87 -2.93
C MET A 107 1.48 -3.69 -1.52
N ILE A 108 2.34 -3.56 -0.49
CA ILE A 108 1.87 -3.26 0.87
C ILE A 108 1.34 -1.83 0.88
N GLY A 109 2.12 -0.87 0.38
CA GLY A 109 1.68 0.53 0.27
C GLY A 109 0.38 0.70 -0.49
N GLY A 110 0.24 0.02 -1.63
CA GLY A 110 -0.88 0.17 -2.55
C GLY A 110 -2.16 -0.49 -2.08
N THR A 111 -2.13 -1.30 -1.03
CA THR A 111 -3.29 -2.10 -0.61
C THR A 111 -3.59 -2.06 0.87
N LEU A 112 -2.60 -1.92 1.76
CA LEU A 112 -2.81 -1.87 3.21
C LEU A 112 -3.44 -0.52 3.61
N PHE A 113 -4.70 -0.56 4.05
CA PHE A 113 -5.48 0.64 4.44
C PHE A 113 -5.87 0.67 5.91
N TYR A 114 -5.54 -0.38 6.65
CA TYR A 114 -5.83 -0.43 8.07
C TYR A 114 -4.93 -1.45 8.72
N TYR A 115 -4.41 -1.11 9.88
CA TYR A 115 -3.87 -2.10 10.78
C TYR A 115 -4.05 -1.68 12.23
N GLU A 116 -4.02 -2.68 13.09
CA GLU A 116 -3.98 -2.50 14.52
C GLU A 116 -3.13 -3.61 15.09
N PHE A 117 -2.39 -3.29 16.15
CA PHE A 117 -1.53 -4.28 16.75
C PHE A 117 -1.46 -4.15 18.28
N ALA A 118 -1.10 -5.27 18.90
CA ALA A 118 -0.76 -5.35 20.30
C ALA A 118 0.63 -5.96 20.46
N VAL A 119 1.42 -5.34 21.34
CA VAL A 119 2.73 -5.84 21.74
C VAL A 119 2.63 -6.30 23.19
N VAL A 120 2.85 -7.59 23.41
CA VAL A 120 2.60 -8.25 24.69
C VAL A 120 3.85 -8.95 25.20
N PRO A 121 4.47 -8.48 26.29
CA PRO A 121 5.52 -9.22 26.97
C PRO A 121 5.01 -10.61 27.43
N ILE A 122 5.76 -11.66 27.11
CA ILE A 122 5.49 -13.05 27.54
C ILE A 122 6.76 -13.68 28.12
N GLU A 123 6.65 -14.78 28.86
CA GLU A 123 7.78 -15.44 29.53
C GLU A 123 9.01 -15.67 28.64
N GLN A 124 8.80 -15.90 27.33
CA GLN A 124 9.85 -16.17 26.35
C GLN A 124 9.84 -15.19 25.17
N GLY A 125 9.77 -13.89 25.47
CA GLY A 125 9.95 -12.81 24.50
C GLY A 125 8.78 -11.84 24.46
N VAL A 126 8.34 -11.50 23.25
CA VAL A 126 7.23 -10.59 23.01
C VAL A 126 6.29 -11.22 22.00
N PHE A 127 5.00 -11.26 22.29
CA PHE A 127 3.98 -11.62 21.34
C PHE A 127 3.48 -10.36 20.62
N LEU A 128 3.54 -10.38 19.29
CA LEU A 128 2.96 -9.39 18.41
C LEU A 128 1.67 -9.97 17.83
N ASP A 129 0.55 -9.33 18.14
CA ASP A 129 -0.73 -9.54 17.48
C ASP A 129 -0.94 -8.42 16.46
N LEU A 130 -0.96 -8.71 15.16
CA LEU A 130 -1.18 -7.72 14.10
C LEU A 130 -2.41 -8.12 13.29
N PHE A 131 -3.41 -7.24 13.28
CA PHE A 131 -4.54 -7.32 12.37
C PHE A 131 -4.42 -6.26 11.28
N SER A 132 -4.79 -6.61 10.05
CA SER A 132 -4.65 -5.74 8.88
C SER A 132 -5.85 -5.89 7.93
N ARG A 133 -6.20 -4.81 7.24
CA ARG A 133 -7.15 -4.85 6.11
C ARG A 133 -6.51 -4.28 4.86
N PHE A 134 -6.87 -4.88 3.75
CA PHE A 134 -6.33 -4.58 2.44
C PHE A 134 -7.45 -4.27 1.47
N THR A 135 -7.22 -3.37 0.52
CA THR A 135 -8.18 -3.06 -0.55
C THR A 135 -8.30 -4.20 -1.56
N THR A 136 -7.50 -5.27 -1.42
CA THR A 136 -7.61 -6.50 -2.20
C THR A 136 -7.33 -7.73 -1.33
N ASN A 137 -7.43 -8.93 -1.91
CA ASN A 137 -7.14 -10.19 -1.23
C ASN A 137 -6.52 -11.25 -2.17
N LYS A 138 -6.10 -12.39 -1.59
CA LYS A 138 -5.49 -13.52 -2.33
C LYS A 138 -6.34 -14.02 -3.50
N MET A 139 -7.66 -14.09 -3.35
CA MET A 139 -8.56 -14.63 -4.40
C MET A 139 -8.73 -13.66 -5.56
N GLU A 140 -8.87 -12.37 -5.26
CA GLU A 140 -8.91 -11.33 -6.29
C GLU A 140 -7.58 -11.27 -7.04
N MET A 141 -6.44 -11.27 -6.34
CA MET A 141 -5.13 -11.28 -6.98
C MET A 141 -4.90 -12.52 -7.85
N ALA A 142 -5.36 -13.70 -7.43
CA ALA A 142 -5.33 -14.90 -8.26
C ALA A 142 -6.16 -14.75 -9.56
N SER A 143 -7.21 -13.92 -9.54
CA SER A 143 -8.03 -13.60 -10.72
C SER A 143 -7.40 -12.50 -11.58
N ILE A 144 -6.72 -11.54 -10.96
CA ILE A 144 -6.08 -10.38 -11.61
C ILE A 144 -4.82 -10.79 -12.38
N LEU A 145 -3.95 -11.62 -11.80
CA LEU A 145 -2.64 -11.93 -12.38
C LEU A 145 -2.71 -12.51 -13.81
N PRO A 146 -3.58 -13.50 -14.12
CA PRO A 146 -3.72 -13.99 -15.49
C PRO A 146 -4.23 -12.92 -16.48
N LYS A 147 -5.06 -11.98 -16.02
CA LYS A 147 -5.58 -10.88 -16.84
C LYS A 147 -4.50 -9.83 -17.12
N ARG A 148 -3.67 -9.51 -16.12
CA ARG A 148 -2.46 -8.70 -16.28
C ARG A 148 -1.54 -9.28 -17.36
N ASP A 149 -1.25 -10.57 -17.28
CA ASP A 149 -0.33 -11.25 -18.20
C ASP A 149 -0.90 -11.29 -19.63
N ALA A 150 -2.20 -11.56 -19.76
CA ALA A 150 -2.90 -11.51 -21.04
C ALA A 150 -2.90 -10.10 -21.65
N LEU A 151 -3.13 -9.06 -20.83
CA LEU A 151 -3.06 -7.67 -21.29
C LEU A 151 -1.65 -7.33 -21.78
N LEU A 152 -0.60 -7.60 -20.98
CA LEU A 152 0.78 -7.32 -21.38
C LEU A 152 1.18 -8.02 -22.69
N THR A 153 0.73 -9.26 -22.87
CA THR A 153 0.92 -10.00 -24.12
C THR A 153 0.26 -9.27 -25.30
N SER A 154 -0.97 -8.78 -25.11
CA SER A 154 -1.71 -8.06 -26.16
C SER A 154 -1.10 -6.71 -26.52
N LEU A 155 -0.39 -6.06 -25.59
CA LEU A 155 0.26 -4.76 -25.80
C LEU A 155 1.52 -4.84 -26.69
N GLN A 156 2.03 -6.05 -26.97
CA GLN A 156 3.14 -6.30 -27.89
C GLN A 156 4.36 -5.42 -27.60
N LEU A 157 4.83 -5.41 -26.34
CA LEU A 157 5.89 -4.52 -25.87
C LEU A 157 7.31 -4.90 -26.34
N GLU A 158 7.49 -6.09 -26.92
CA GLU A 158 8.78 -6.60 -27.36
C GLU A 158 9.39 -5.73 -28.48
N GLY A 159 10.71 -5.46 -28.39
CA GLY A 159 11.43 -4.64 -29.35
C GLY A 159 11.21 -3.11 -29.24
N LYS A 160 10.35 -2.66 -28.34
CA LYS A 160 10.08 -1.22 -28.09
C LYS A 160 11.07 -0.62 -27.09
N SER A 161 11.35 0.68 -27.24
CA SER A 161 12.10 1.45 -26.24
C SER A 161 11.31 1.64 -24.94
N GLU A 162 12.00 1.96 -23.84
CA GLU A 162 11.35 2.22 -22.55
C GLU A 162 10.28 3.33 -22.62
N PRO A 163 10.52 4.51 -23.23
CA PRO A 163 9.47 5.52 -23.40
C PRO A 163 8.25 5.02 -24.19
N GLU A 164 8.46 4.24 -25.25
CA GLU A 164 7.35 3.68 -26.04
C GLU A 164 6.53 2.67 -25.25
N LYS A 165 7.18 1.80 -24.48
CA LYS A 165 6.49 0.85 -23.61
C LYS A 165 5.65 1.57 -22.55
N LEU A 166 6.23 2.60 -21.92
CA LEU A 166 5.55 3.40 -20.91
C LEU A 166 4.32 4.11 -21.51
N GLU A 167 4.44 4.68 -22.70
CA GLU A 167 3.30 5.30 -23.39
C GLU A 167 2.18 4.30 -23.71
N ILE A 168 2.51 3.09 -24.15
CA ILE A 168 1.52 2.05 -24.47
C ILE A 168 0.79 1.61 -23.21
N ILE A 169 1.52 1.38 -22.11
CA ILE A 169 0.94 0.99 -20.82
C ILE A 169 0.04 2.11 -20.26
N HIS A 170 0.53 3.36 -20.27
CA HIS A 170 -0.22 4.54 -19.81
C HIS A 170 -1.53 4.71 -20.57
N ARG A 171 -1.48 4.57 -21.91
CA ARG A 171 -2.68 4.59 -22.77
C ARG A 171 -3.64 3.47 -22.42
N ALA A 172 -3.15 2.24 -22.27
CA ALA A 172 -4.00 1.08 -21.97
C ALA A 172 -4.74 1.22 -20.63
N ILE A 173 -4.11 1.86 -19.63
CA ILE A 173 -4.75 2.14 -18.34
C ILE A 173 -5.89 3.14 -18.51
N ILE A 174 -5.66 4.27 -19.20
CA ILE A 174 -6.67 5.31 -19.37
C ILE A 174 -7.82 4.86 -20.27
N GLU A 175 -7.54 4.08 -21.31
CA GLU A 175 -8.58 3.56 -22.22
C GLU A 175 -9.38 2.40 -21.60
N GLY A 176 -8.85 1.73 -20.58
CA GLY A 176 -9.47 0.56 -19.95
C GLY A 176 -10.14 0.84 -18.60
N MET A 177 -10.24 2.12 -18.21
CA MET A 177 -10.78 2.52 -16.91
C MET A 177 -11.69 3.73 -17.05
N ASP A 178 -12.85 3.67 -16.41
CA ASP A 178 -13.69 4.84 -16.15
C ASP A 178 -13.46 5.34 -14.72
N TYR A 179 -13.30 6.65 -14.53
CA TYR A 179 -13.12 7.21 -13.20
C TYR A 179 -14.45 7.17 -12.41
N ASN A 180 -14.46 6.50 -11.26
CA ASN A 180 -15.64 6.45 -10.39
C ASN A 180 -15.74 7.71 -9.52
N PHE A 181 -16.85 8.47 -9.66
CA PHE A 181 -17.14 9.66 -8.84
C PHE A 181 -18.08 9.38 -7.66
N GLU A 182 -18.69 8.19 -7.59
CA GLU A 182 -19.80 7.91 -6.67
C GLU A 182 -19.32 7.32 -5.31
N TYR A 183 -18.05 6.90 -5.18
CA TYR A 183 -17.38 6.43 -3.95
C TYR A 183 -18.15 5.33 -3.16
N ASP A 184 -18.86 4.45 -3.86
CA ASP A 184 -19.84 3.53 -3.31
C ASP A 184 -19.21 2.25 -2.74
N ASP A 185 -18.04 1.84 -3.26
CA ASP A 185 -17.35 0.59 -2.89
C ASP A 185 -15.85 0.82 -2.68
N LEU A 186 -15.49 0.95 -1.40
CA LEU A 186 -14.11 1.20 -0.95
C LEU A 186 -13.12 0.08 -1.33
N VAL A 187 -13.58 -1.13 -1.67
CA VAL A 187 -12.71 -2.27 -1.95
C VAL A 187 -12.43 -2.40 -3.45
N THR A 188 -13.46 -2.26 -4.29
CA THR A 188 -13.29 -2.37 -5.75
C THR A 188 -12.58 -1.16 -6.34
N ASP A 189 -12.90 0.04 -5.85
CA ASP A 189 -12.47 1.28 -6.49
C ASP A 189 -11.03 1.68 -6.11
N HIS A 190 -10.52 1.11 -5.03
CA HIS A 190 -9.20 1.41 -4.46
C HIS A 190 -8.20 0.26 -4.63
N SER A 191 -8.38 -0.59 -5.63
CA SER A 191 -7.48 -1.72 -5.87
C SER A 191 -7.28 -1.99 -7.36
N PRO A 192 -6.26 -2.79 -7.75
CA PRO A 192 -6.11 -3.20 -9.14
C PRO A 192 -7.32 -3.96 -9.69
N ALA A 193 -8.21 -4.49 -8.83
CA ALA A 193 -9.45 -5.13 -9.25
C ALA A 193 -10.33 -4.16 -10.05
N GLY A 194 -10.37 -2.88 -9.67
CA GLY A 194 -11.05 -1.81 -10.39
C GLY A 194 -10.74 -1.84 -11.89
N PHE A 195 -9.45 -1.97 -12.25
CA PHE A 195 -9.03 -2.07 -13.66
C PHE A 195 -9.31 -3.46 -14.25
N PHE A 196 -8.72 -4.51 -13.65
CA PHE A 196 -8.63 -5.81 -14.31
C PHE A 196 -9.96 -6.58 -14.31
N LEU A 197 -10.84 -6.32 -13.34
CA LEU A 197 -12.10 -7.04 -13.17
C LEU A 197 -13.32 -6.20 -13.54
N TYR A 198 -13.30 -4.90 -13.24
CA TYR A 198 -14.50 -4.06 -13.29
C TYR A 198 -14.48 -2.96 -14.37
N GLY A 199 -13.30 -2.49 -14.78
CA GLY A 199 -13.15 -1.36 -15.72
C GLY A 199 -13.51 0.00 -15.11
N SER A 200 -13.54 0.13 -13.79
CA SER A 200 -13.88 1.38 -13.09
C SER A 200 -13.16 1.48 -11.75
N GLY A 201 -12.78 2.69 -11.33
CA GLY A 201 -12.19 2.94 -10.02
C GLY A 201 -11.69 4.37 -9.84
N VAL A 202 -11.02 4.63 -8.72
CA VAL A 202 -10.43 5.95 -8.40
C VAL A 202 -8.90 5.93 -8.55
N CYS A 203 -8.22 7.02 -8.17
CA CYS A 203 -6.77 7.19 -8.35
C CYS A 203 -5.91 5.98 -7.98
N GLN A 204 -6.27 5.27 -6.92
CA GLN A 204 -5.55 4.08 -6.47
C GLN A 204 -5.70 2.88 -7.40
N ALA A 205 -6.86 2.67 -8.02
CA ALA A 205 -7.03 1.61 -9.02
C ALA A 205 -6.16 1.88 -10.27
N TYR A 206 -6.12 3.12 -10.76
CA TYR A 206 -5.26 3.52 -11.88
C TYR A 206 -3.78 3.30 -11.55
N ALA A 207 -3.31 3.87 -10.43
CA ALA A 207 -1.90 3.83 -10.06
C ALA A 207 -1.42 2.40 -9.77
N SER A 208 -2.26 1.59 -9.10
CA SER A 208 -1.90 0.21 -8.75
C SER A 208 -1.92 -0.71 -9.97
N ALA A 209 -2.90 -0.58 -10.87
CA ALA A 209 -2.92 -1.34 -12.11
C ALA A 209 -1.77 -0.97 -13.04
N MET A 210 -1.47 0.33 -13.19
CA MET A 210 -0.32 0.79 -13.97
C MET A 210 0.98 0.28 -13.37
N HIS A 211 1.15 0.34 -12.04
CA HIS A 211 2.31 -0.21 -11.36
C HIS A 211 2.51 -1.71 -11.66
N MET A 212 1.45 -2.51 -11.58
CA MET A 212 1.52 -3.96 -11.88
C MET A 212 1.98 -4.23 -13.32
N LEU A 213 1.50 -3.44 -14.29
CA LEU A 213 1.92 -3.58 -15.69
C LEU A 213 3.37 -3.12 -15.89
N LEU A 214 3.79 -2.03 -15.25
CA LEU A 214 5.14 -1.48 -15.37
C LEU A 214 6.20 -2.43 -14.79
N VAL A 215 5.99 -2.94 -13.57
CA VAL A 215 6.92 -3.87 -12.93
C VAL A 215 7.07 -5.15 -13.75
N GLU A 216 5.96 -5.72 -14.22
CA GLU A 216 5.99 -6.94 -15.06
C GLU A 216 6.59 -6.68 -16.45
N ALA A 217 6.47 -5.45 -16.98
CA ALA A 217 7.15 -5.02 -18.21
C ALA A 217 8.65 -4.71 -18.02
N GLY A 218 9.19 -4.84 -16.80
CA GLY A 218 10.60 -4.70 -16.47
C GLY A 218 11.04 -3.31 -16.03
N PHE A 219 10.10 -2.41 -15.70
CA PHE A 219 10.44 -1.09 -15.16
C PHE A 219 10.71 -1.14 -13.65
N GLU A 220 11.67 -0.33 -13.20
CA GLU A 220 11.67 0.11 -11.79
C GLU A 220 10.57 1.18 -11.64
N ALA A 221 9.54 0.87 -10.87
CA ALA A 221 8.42 1.78 -10.61
C ALA A 221 8.10 1.84 -9.11
N LYS A 222 7.49 2.94 -8.67
CA LYS A 222 7.02 3.15 -7.30
C LYS A 222 5.62 3.74 -7.30
N LEU A 223 4.86 3.49 -6.24
CA LEU A 223 3.64 4.23 -5.93
C LEU A 223 3.99 5.46 -5.09
N VAL A 224 3.59 6.64 -5.55
CA VAL A 224 3.81 7.91 -4.83
C VAL A 224 2.52 8.33 -4.16
N TYR A 225 2.59 8.51 -2.84
CA TYR A 225 1.50 9.03 -2.02
C TYR A 225 1.66 10.53 -1.80
N GLY A 226 0.58 11.25 -2.00
CA GLY A 226 0.59 12.70 -1.87
C GLY A 226 -0.80 13.29 -1.94
N GLU A 227 -0.87 14.50 -2.46
CA GLU A 227 -2.09 15.31 -2.55
C GLU A 227 -2.13 16.12 -3.84
N LEU A 228 -3.34 16.42 -4.30
CA LEU A 228 -3.60 17.34 -5.41
C LEU A 228 -3.85 18.77 -4.92
N LYS A 229 -3.15 19.67 -5.62
CA LYS A 229 -3.32 21.12 -5.82
C LYS A 229 -4.74 21.58 -6.13
N SER A 230 -5.73 21.54 -5.23
CA SER A 230 -7.09 22.01 -5.55
C SER A 230 -7.39 23.43 -5.04
N ALA A 231 -8.08 24.22 -5.87
CA ALA A 231 -8.49 25.59 -5.54
C ALA A 231 -9.77 25.66 -4.69
N ILE A 232 -10.49 24.54 -4.54
CA ILE A 232 -11.79 24.49 -3.85
C ILE A 232 -11.69 23.73 -2.52
N VAL A 233 -10.82 22.72 -2.44
CA VAL A 233 -10.54 21.93 -1.25
C VAL A 233 -9.04 21.82 -1.15
N ASN A 234 -8.43 22.32 -0.08
CA ASN A 234 -7.00 22.04 0.14
C ASN A 234 -6.83 20.53 0.30
N ASP A 235 -5.79 19.98 -0.34
CA ASP A 235 -5.16 18.72 0.05
C ASP A 235 -6.03 17.45 -0.16
N THR A 236 -6.54 17.26 -1.39
CA THR A 236 -7.19 15.98 -1.75
C THR A 236 -6.13 14.89 -1.86
N LYS A 237 -6.21 13.86 -1.00
CA LYS A 237 -5.31 12.71 -1.05
C LYS A 237 -5.30 12.11 -2.46
N HIS A 238 -4.10 11.78 -2.93
CA HIS A 238 -3.88 11.25 -4.26
C HIS A 238 -2.73 10.25 -4.29
N ILE A 239 -2.73 9.41 -5.33
CA ILE A 239 -1.70 8.41 -5.57
C ILE A 239 -1.42 8.31 -7.07
N TRP A 240 -0.14 8.23 -7.43
CA TRP A 240 0.32 8.12 -8.82
C TRP A 240 1.61 7.29 -8.90
N ASN A 241 2.25 7.23 -10.07
CA ASN A 241 3.47 6.45 -10.27
C ASN A 241 4.70 7.31 -10.46
N LEU A 242 5.83 6.83 -9.94
CA LEU A 242 7.16 7.28 -10.29
C LEU A 242 7.88 6.13 -11.00
N VAL A 243 8.35 6.35 -12.22
CA VAL A 243 8.86 5.32 -13.13
C VAL A 243 10.26 5.70 -13.58
N LYS A 244 11.19 4.75 -13.56
CA LYS A 244 12.53 4.95 -14.09
C LYS A 244 12.56 4.60 -15.58
N VAL A 245 12.87 5.59 -16.41
CA VAL A 245 12.90 5.49 -17.87
C VAL A 245 14.26 6.00 -18.36
N ASP A 246 14.97 5.18 -19.13
CA ASP A 246 16.33 5.45 -19.61
C ASP A 246 17.28 5.88 -18.46
N GLY A 247 17.13 5.23 -17.32
CA GLY A 247 17.91 5.48 -16.11
C GLY A 247 17.47 6.70 -15.28
N LYS A 248 16.42 7.43 -15.69
CA LYS A 248 15.93 8.63 -15.02
C LYS A 248 14.53 8.44 -14.44
N TRP A 249 14.33 8.90 -13.21
CA TRP A 249 13.01 8.87 -12.59
C TRP A 249 12.10 9.96 -13.18
N ARG A 250 10.83 9.59 -13.37
CA ARG A 250 9.79 10.39 -14.02
C ARG A 250 8.43 10.13 -13.40
N HIS A 251 7.69 11.19 -13.13
CA HIS A 251 6.32 11.09 -12.65
C HIS A 251 5.35 10.80 -13.79
N VAL A 252 4.41 9.89 -13.52
CA VAL A 252 3.33 9.54 -14.43
C VAL A 252 2.05 9.42 -13.63
N ASP A 253 1.09 10.30 -13.88
CA ASP A 253 -0.24 10.26 -13.29
C ASP A 253 -1.27 9.94 -14.37
N ALA A 254 -1.73 8.69 -14.40
CA ALA A 254 -2.74 8.25 -15.35
C ALA A 254 -4.13 8.85 -15.03
N THR A 255 -4.45 9.02 -13.76
CA THR A 255 -5.74 9.54 -13.30
C THR A 255 -5.93 10.99 -13.71
N SER A 256 -4.93 11.84 -13.47
CA SER A 256 -5.03 13.25 -13.87
C SER A 256 -4.91 13.47 -15.39
N ASN A 257 -4.51 12.43 -16.14
CA ASN A 257 -4.52 12.43 -17.60
C ASN A 257 -5.82 11.86 -18.19
N ASP A 258 -6.65 11.21 -17.39
CA ASP A 258 -7.96 10.77 -17.83
C ASP A 258 -8.90 11.98 -17.93
N ARG A 259 -9.45 12.18 -19.14
CA ARG A 259 -10.40 13.27 -19.43
C ARG A 259 -11.85 12.80 -19.47
N GLY A 260 -12.09 11.52 -19.24
CA GLY A 260 -13.39 10.87 -19.37
C GLY A 260 -13.79 10.58 -20.81
N ALA A 261 -14.79 9.71 -20.97
CA ALA A 261 -15.34 9.31 -22.26
C ALA A 261 -15.93 10.51 -23.01
N GLY A 262 -15.38 10.85 -24.18
CA GLY A 262 -15.90 11.91 -25.06
C GLY A 262 -14.86 12.93 -25.53
N PHE A 263 -13.65 12.93 -24.97
CA PHE A 263 -12.51 13.65 -25.55
C PHE A 263 -11.83 12.77 -26.61
N ASP A 264 -11.40 13.42 -27.69
CA ASP A 264 -11.05 12.93 -29.03
C ASP A 264 -10.03 11.78 -29.16
N ASN A 265 -10.26 10.56 -28.66
CA ASN A 265 -9.36 9.38 -28.85
C ASN A 265 -7.87 9.61 -28.55
N GLN A 266 -7.51 10.75 -27.96
CA GLN A 266 -6.15 11.14 -27.62
C GLN A 266 -6.04 11.20 -26.11
N VAL A 267 -5.44 10.14 -25.56
CA VAL A 267 -5.05 10.09 -24.16
C VAL A 267 -4.17 11.30 -23.82
N SER A 268 -4.54 12.05 -22.78
CA SER A 268 -3.78 13.23 -22.34
C SER A 268 -2.39 12.84 -21.87
N LYS A 269 -1.41 13.71 -22.07
CA LYS A 269 -0.03 13.53 -21.60
C LYS A 269 0.45 14.71 -20.75
N VAL A 270 -0.47 15.47 -20.14
CA VAL A 270 -0.14 16.62 -19.30
C VAL A 270 0.71 16.20 -18.10
N TYR A 271 0.37 15.06 -17.48
CA TYR A 271 1.08 14.49 -16.33
C TYR A 271 1.90 13.25 -16.71
N PHE A 272 2.51 13.26 -17.89
CA PHE A 272 3.29 12.13 -18.42
C PHE A 272 4.77 12.47 -18.48
N MET A 273 5.59 11.65 -17.82
CA MET A 273 7.05 11.79 -17.73
C MET A 273 7.54 13.15 -17.20
N LEU A 274 6.93 13.63 -16.12
CA LEU A 274 7.29 14.91 -15.50
C LEU A 274 8.48 14.79 -14.53
N THR A 275 9.21 15.89 -14.36
CA THR A 275 10.21 16.07 -13.28
C THR A 275 9.55 16.49 -11.96
N ASP A 276 10.31 16.46 -10.86
CA ASP A 276 9.88 17.01 -9.56
C ASP A 276 9.39 18.47 -9.72
N GLU A 277 10.19 19.32 -10.38
CA GLU A 277 9.90 20.75 -10.63
C GLU A 277 8.61 20.97 -11.44
N GLN A 278 8.31 20.09 -12.40
CA GLN A 278 7.11 20.21 -13.21
C GLN A 278 5.86 19.78 -12.43
N LEU A 279 5.96 18.68 -11.68
CA LEU A 279 4.80 18.11 -10.97
C LEU A 279 4.43 18.93 -9.72
N GLU A 280 5.40 19.52 -9.03
CA GLU A 280 5.16 20.30 -7.80
C GLU A 280 4.23 21.51 -8.01
N ALA A 281 4.00 21.95 -9.25
CA ALA A 281 3.00 22.99 -9.55
C ALA A 281 1.58 22.57 -9.13
N THR A 282 1.27 21.27 -9.18
CA THR A 282 -0.09 20.72 -9.01
C THR A 282 -0.17 19.59 -7.99
N HIS A 283 0.95 18.98 -7.60
CA HIS A 283 0.98 17.89 -6.63
C HIS A 283 1.84 18.25 -5.42
N ILE A 284 1.54 17.62 -4.28
CA ILE A 284 2.34 17.67 -3.05
C ILE A 284 2.70 16.24 -2.66
N TRP A 285 3.95 15.96 -2.35
CA TRP A 285 4.40 14.69 -1.77
C TRP A 285 5.63 14.91 -0.90
N ASN A 286 5.94 13.96 -0.02
CA ASN A 286 7.18 13.98 0.73
C ASN A 286 8.34 13.50 -0.16
N GLN A 287 9.06 14.45 -0.77
CA GLN A 287 10.17 14.17 -1.68
C GLN A 287 11.31 13.33 -1.04
N LYS A 288 11.42 13.27 0.29
CA LYS A 288 12.46 12.49 0.97
C LYS A 288 12.22 10.97 0.89
N ASP A 289 10.97 10.57 0.64
CA ASP A 289 10.58 9.16 0.62
C ASP A 289 10.85 8.51 -0.75
N TYR A 290 11.20 9.30 -1.78
CA TYR A 290 11.30 8.84 -3.16
C TYR A 290 12.62 9.26 -3.83
N PRO A 291 13.09 8.50 -4.83
CA PRO A 291 14.15 8.94 -5.72
C PRO A 291 13.78 10.25 -6.44
N LYS A 292 14.80 11.07 -6.71
CA LYS A 292 14.64 12.35 -7.37
C LYS A 292 14.33 12.23 -8.86
N ALA A 293 13.27 12.88 -9.33
CA ALA A 293 12.97 13.05 -10.75
C ALA A 293 13.56 14.38 -11.26
N ASP A 294 14.86 14.58 -11.05
CA ASP A 294 15.56 15.79 -11.49
C ASP A 294 16.21 15.52 -12.87
N GLN A 295 16.01 16.44 -13.84
CA GLN A 295 16.56 16.46 -15.23
C GLN A 295 15.79 15.73 -16.31
#